data_AF-X4ZHH5-F1
#
_entry.id   AF-X4ZHH5-F1
#
_cell.length_a   1.000
_cell.length_b   1.000
_cell.length_c   1.000
_cell.angle_alpha   90.00
_cell.angle_beta   90.00
_cell.angle_gamma   90.00
#
_symmetry.space_group_name_H-M   'P 1'
#
loop_
_entity.id
_entity.type
_entity.pdbx_description
1 polymer ?
#
loop_
_entity_poly.entity_id
_entity_poly.type
_entity_poly.pdbx_seq_one_letter_code
_entity_poly.pdbx_strand_id
1 'polypeptide(L)'
;MKHTKTITAAVLSLSLLTLPLVQPVHTASAEKINNGQTKSQLNSKAQPAKSAWDKSTLYFTVQETTYAGISATVINGGSGMQGETVYEVFRSDTGNPKNGEVVATGVIGALAPGESQELTFTPAVLEQGNYMFKAYQRPGHPGTGVLWSDSITVEETRVDAESNQPERPFDQYFNSDVQGGTATFTVPEGIGKIEISFSSYTYPEGVIPQEDGKPYENQHVYDNVTETYGPGTHTVHVDLPESGYWQTDLYLGPVVETLTESGHSLDSIIDADYGAAN
;
A
#
# COMPACT_ATOMS: atom_id res chain seq x y z
N MET A 1 -10.21 7.04 53.67
CA MET A 1 -10.34 8.26 52.85
C MET A 1 -10.73 7.81 51.45
N LYS A 2 -11.87 8.29 50.93
CA LYS A 2 -12.44 7.89 49.64
C LYS A 2 -11.92 8.85 48.57
N HIS A 3 -11.20 8.35 47.57
CA HIS A 3 -10.77 9.16 46.43
C HIS A 3 -11.80 9.02 45.30
N THR A 4 -12.63 10.06 45.13
CA THR A 4 -13.50 10.24 43.96
C THR A 4 -12.68 10.81 42.81
N LYS A 5 -12.62 10.08 41.69
CA LYS A 5 -12.10 10.59 40.42
C LYS A 5 -13.22 11.34 39.70
N THR A 6 -13.00 12.63 39.46
CA THR A 6 -13.86 13.48 38.62
C THR A 6 -13.52 13.21 37.16
N ILE A 7 -14.52 12.81 36.35
CA ILE A 7 -14.37 12.64 34.90
C ILE A 7 -14.89 13.92 34.23
N THR A 8 -14.02 14.65 33.56
CA THR A 8 -14.37 15.82 32.75
C THR A 8 -14.63 15.35 31.32
N ALA A 9 -15.87 15.43 30.85
CA ALA A 9 -16.22 15.18 29.46
C ALA A 9 -15.94 16.44 28.62
N ALA A 10 -15.00 16.37 27.70
CA ALA A 10 -14.78 17.41 26.69
C ALA A 10 -15.67 17.12 25.48
N VAL A 11 -16.63 18.01 25.21
CA VAL A 11 -17.47 17.98 24.01
C VAL A 11 -16.68 18.63 22.88
N LEU A 12 -16.18 17.82 21.94
CA LEU A 12 -15.61 18.31 20.68
C LEU A 12 -16.76 18.57 19.69
N SER A 13 -17.11 19.85 19.50
CA SER A 13 -18.01 20.29 18.44
C SER A 13 -17.27 20.31 17.10
N LEU A 14 -17.56 19.37 16.21
CA LEU A 14 -17.14 19.46 14.81
C LEU A 14 -18.07 20.43 14.06
N SER A 15 -17.55 21.60 13.71
CA SER A 15 -18.19 22.52 12.77
C SER A 15 -18.01 22.00 11.35
N LEU A 16 -19.11 21.61 10.68
CA LEU A 16 -19.10 21.33 9.25
C LEU A 16 -18.90 22.64 8.45
N LEU A 17 -17.75 22.79 7.79
CA LEU A 17 -17.58 23.76 6.72
C LEU A 17 -18.22 23.19 5.44
N THR A 18 -19.35 23.75 5.02
CA THR A 18 -19.93 23.48 3.70
C THR A 18 -19.27 24.38 2.65
N LEU A 19 -18.53 23.78 1.71
CA LEU A 19 -18.07 24.47 0.50
C LEU A 19 -19.19 24.47 -0.55
N PRO A 20 -19.50 25.59 -1.21
CA PRO A 20 -20.45 25.61 -2.31
C PRO A 20 -19.82 25.04 -3.58
N LEU A 21 -20.46 24.01 -4.15
CA LEU A 21 -20.15 23.45 -5.46
C LEU A 21 -20.57 24.45 -6.56
N VAL A 22 -19.61 25.11 -7.20
CA VAL A 22 -19.85 25.90 -8.42
C VAL A 22 -19.81 24.95 -9.61
N GLN A 23 -20.97 24.69 -10.22
CA GLN A 23 -21.04 24.01 -11.52
C GLN A 23 -20.87 25.03 -12.66
N PRO A 24 -20.05 24.75 -13.70
CA PRO A 24 -20.04 25.56 -14.90
C PRO A 24 -21.31 25.31 -15.73
N VAL A 25 -22.09 26.38 -15.92
CA VAL A 25 -23.19 26.45 -16.87
C VAL A 25 -22.59 26.53 -18.27
N HIS A 26 -22.66 25.45 -19.05
CA HIS A 26 -22.56 25.56 -20.50
C HIS A 26 -23.96 25.65 -21.09
N THR A 27 -24.23 26.88 -21.50
CA THR A 27 -25.34 27.40 -22.27
C THR A 27 -25.73 26.48 -23.43
N ALA A 28 -26.93 25.90 -23.36
CA ALA A 28 -27.62 25.39 -24.53
C ALA A 28 -28.28 26.57 -25.25
N SER A 29 -27.96 26.77 -26.53
CA SER A 29 -28.74 27.63 -27.42
C SER A 29 -29.79 26.77 -28.11
N ALA A 30 -31.06 27.16 -27.96
CA ALA A 30 -32.22 26.49 -28.48
C ALA A 30 -32.48 26.90 -29.95
N GLU A 31 -32.91 25.93 -30.76
CA GLU A 31 -33.71 26.19 -31.95
C GLU A 31 -35.05 25.44 -31.86
N LYS A 32 -36.07 26.07 -32.44
CA LYS A 32 -37.48 26.11 -32.03
C LYS A 32 -38.33 25.26 -32.96
N ILE A 33 -39.15 24.32 -32.45
CA ILE A 33 -40.30 23.79 -33.21
C ILE A 33 -41.52 23.53 -32.27
N ASN A 34 -42.70 23.83 -32.82
CA ASN A 34 -44.01 24.11 -32.22
C ASN A 34 -44.75 22.99 -31.46
N ASN A 35 -45.35 23.41 -30.33
CA ASN A 35 -46.76 23.36 -29.93
C ASN A 35 -47.67 22.17 -30.32
N GLY A 36 -48.21 21.49 -29.29
CA GLY A 36 -49.37 20.61 -29.38
C GLY A 36 -49.74 19.98 -28.03
N GLN A 37 -50.78 20.52 -27.37
CA GLN A 37 -51.30 20.06 -26.08
C GLN A 37 -51.85 18.62 -26.14
N THR A 38 -51.60 17.80 -25.11
CA THR A 38 -52.67 17.02 -24.45
C THR A 38 -52.29 16.58 -23.03
N LYS A 39 -53.27 16.69 -22.14
CA LYS A 39 -53.23 16.43 -20.70
C LYS A 39 -53.15 14.93 -20.38
N SER A 40 -52.45 14.55 -19.31
CA SER A 40 -53.00 13.75 -18.19
C SER A 40 -51.89 13.27 -17.25
N GLN A 41 -52.00 13.73 -16.00
CA GLN A 41 -51.54 13.15 -14.73
C GLN A 41 -50.69 11.87 -14.74
N LEU A 42 -49.56 11.89 -14.04
CA LEU A 42 -49.40 11.17 -12.77
C LEU A 42 -48.07 11.51 -12.09
N ASN A 43 -48.16 11.72 -10.77
CA ASN A 43 -47.07 11.64 -9.82
C ASN A 43 -46.20 10.39 -10.07
N SER A 44 -44.90 10.58 -10.25
CA SER A 44 -43.93 9.61 -9.77
C SER A 44 -42.59 10.33 -9.54
N LYS A 45 -42.10 10.27 -8.30
CA LYS A 45 -40.67 10.46 -7.98
C LYS A 45 -39.85 9.84 -9.10
N ALA A 46 -39.00 10.63 -9.76
CA ALA A 46 -38.07 10.13 -10.75
C ALA A 46 -37.08 9.19 -10.06
N GLN A 47 -37.46 7.92 -10.01
CA GLN A 47 -36.54 6.82 -9.82
C GLN A 47 -35.56 6.89 -11.01
N PRO A 48 -34.23 6.90 -10.79
CA PRO A 48 -33.29 6.99 -11.88
C PRO A 48 -33.58 5.86 -12.87
N ALA A 49 -33.75 6.23 -14.14
CA ALA A 49 -33.95 5.28 -15.23
C ALA A 49 -32.83 4.23 -15.15
N LYS A 50 -33.23 2.95 -15.17
CA LYS A 50 -32.30 1.81 -15.21
C LYS A 50 -31.36 2.07 -16.39
N SER A 51 -30.13 2.52 -16.13
CA SER A 51 -29.14 2.71 -17.18
C SER A 51 -29.00 1.37 -17.91
N ALA A 52 -29.12 1.39 -19.23
CA ALA A 52 -28.93 0.19 -20.02
C ALA A 52 -27.56 -0.40 -19.67
N TRP A 53 -27.55 -1.68 -19.29
CA TRP A 53 -26.33 -2.38 -18.94
C TRP A 53 -25.36 -2.35 -20.12
N ASP A 54 -24.11 -1.99 -19.85
CA ASP A 54 -23.04 -1.87 -20.84
C ASP A 54 -22.47 -3.23 -21.30
N LYS A 55 -23.04 -4.34 -20.82
CA LYS A 55 -22.59 -5.72 -21.10
C LYS A 55 -21.18 -6.02 -20.59
N SER A 56 -20.63 -5.20 -19.69
CA SER A 56 -19.40 -5.52 -18.97
C SER A 56 -19.66 -6.61 -17.93
N THR A 57 -18.66 -7.45 -17.69
CA THR A 57 -18.73 -8.56 -16.73
C THR A 57 -17.37 -8.70 -16.07
N LEU A 58 -17.26 -8.25 -14.82
CA LEU A 58 -16.04 -8.40 -14.03
C LEU A 58 -15.93 -9.81 -13.42
N TYR A 59 -14.70 -10.31 -13.27
CA TYR A 59 -14.35 -11.49 -12.48
C TYR A 59 -12.92 -11.37 -11.93
N PHE A 60 -12.64 -12.07 -10.83
CA PHE A 60 -11.28 -12.14 -10.24
C PHE A 60 -10.48 -13.30 -10.83
N THR A 61 -9.17 -13.13 -10.95
CA THR A 61 -8.26 -14.18 -11.48
C THR A 61 -7.07 -14.50 -10.60
N VAL A 62 -6.54 -13.52 -9.88
CA VAL A 62 -5.36 -13.65 -9.01
C VAL A 62 -5.69 -12.98 -7.69
N GLN A 63 -5.26 -13.58 -6.58
CA GLN A 63 -5.30 -13.00 -5.25
C GLN A 63 -4.11 -13.51 -4.45
N GLU A 64 -3.38 -12.61 -3.81
CA GLU A 64 -2.13 -12.92 -3.13
C GLU A 64 -1.82 -11.94 -2.00
N THR A 65 -0.95 -12.36 -1.09
CA THR A 65 -0.28 -11.47 -0.15
C THR A 65 0.93 -10.84 -0.83
N THR A 66 1.13 -9.54 -0.63
CA THR A 66 2.30 -8.79 -1.10
C THR A 66 3.12 -8.35 0.11
N TYR A 67 4.35 -7.86 -0.12
CA TYR A 67 5.20 -7.32 0.96
C TYR A 67 4.52 -6.19 1.76
N ALA A 68 3.73 -5.37 1.07
CA ALA A 68 3.06 -4.22 1.68
C ALA A 68 1.60 -4.49 2.08
N GLY A 69 1.06 -5.71 1.86
CA GLY A 69 -0.36 -5.93 2.05
C GLY A 69 -0.95 -7.13 1.31
N ILE A 70 -2.08 -6.92 0.65
CA ILE A 70 -2.76 -7.92 -0.18
C ILE A 70 -3.18 -7.31 -1.52
N SER A 71 -3.25 -8.14 -2.56
CA SER A 71 -3.76 -7.73 -3.86
C SER A 71 -4.74 -8.74 -4.46
N ALA A 72 -5.56 -8.25 -5.39
CA ALA A 72 -6.38 -9.07 -6.26
C ALA A 72 -6.48 -8.45 -7.66
N THR A 73 -6.44 -9.28 -8.70
CA THR A 73 -6.63 -8.83 -10.09
C THR A 73 -8.07 -9.04 -10.53
N VAL A 74 -8.70 -7.97 -11.00
CA VAL A 74 -10.03 -8.00 -11.63
C VAL A 74 -9.92 -7.81 -13.14
N ILE A 75 -10.68 -8.58 -13.91
CA ILE A 75 -10.69 -8.52 -15.38
C ILE A 75 -12.12 -8.30 -15.90
N ASN A 76 -12.26 -7.48 -16.95
CA ASN A 76 -13.52 -7.38 -17.69
C ASN A 76 -13.60 -8.41 -18.83
N GLY A 77 -14.38 -9.48 -18.64
CA GLY A 77 -14.64 -10.50 -19.68
C GLY A 77 -15.78 -10.15 -20.64
N GLY A 78 -16.42 -9.01 -20.45
CA GLY A 78 -17.57 -8.56 -21.23
C GLY A 78 -17.23 -7.50 -22.27
N SER A 79 -18.23 -6.70 -22.63
CA SER A 79 -18.03 -5.47 -23.39
C SER A 79 -17.39 -4.37 -22.52
N GLY A 80 -16.86 -3.32 -23.15
CA GLY A 80 -16.17 -2.24 -22.44
C GLY A 80 -17.08 -1.51 -21.46
N MET A 81 -16.58 -1.31 -20.24
CA MET A 81 -17.29 -0.57 -19.19
C MET A 81 -17.51 0.88 -19.65
N GLN A 82 -18.74 1.39 -19.46
CA GLN A 82 -19.07 2.80 -19.77
C GLN A 82 -18.90 3.73 -18.56
N GLY A 83 -18.18 3.28 -17.54
CA GLY A 83 -17.89 4.05 -16.34
C GLY A 83 -17.26 3.16 -15.26
N GLU A 84 -16.89 3.77 -14.16
CA GLU A 84 -16.24 3.12 -13.02
C GLU A 84 -17.21 2.31 -12.16
N THR A 85 -16.65 1.49 -11.27
CA THR A 85 -17.38 0.85 -10.17
C THR A 85 -16.49 0.85 -8.93
N VAL A 86 -16.96 0.29 -7.83
CA VAL A 86 -16.22 0.27 -6.56
C VAL A 86 -15.89 -1.15 -6.14
N TYR A 87 -14.90 -1.26 -5.27
CA TYR A 87 -14.61 -2.48 -4.53
C TYR A 87 -14.43 -2.17 -3.04
N GLU A 88 -14.62 -3.21 -2.23
CA GLU A 88 -14.45 -3.22 -0.78
C GLU A 88 -13.50 -4.36 -0.42
N VAL A 89 -12.68 -4.16 0.60
CA VAL A 89 -11.84 -5.20 1.20
C VAL A 89 -12.44 -5.57 2.54
N PHE A 90 -12.78 -6.85 2.68
CA PHE A 90 -13.35 -7.42 3.90
C PHE A 90 -12.29 -8.18 4.68
N ARG A 91 -12.35 -8.09 6.01
CA ARG A 91 -11.48 -8.82 6.94
C ARG A 91 -12.31 -9.55 7.99
N SER A 92 -11.87 -10.74 8.38
CA SER A 92 -12.35 -11.44 9.59
C SER A 92 -11.19 -12.13 10.29
N ASP A 93 -11.12 -12.05 11.62
CA ASP A 93 -10.07 -12.72 12.42
C ASP A 93 -10.04 -14.24 12.16
N THR A 94 -11.23 -14.84 12.00
CA THR A 94 -11.38 -16.27 11.69
C THR A 94 -12.57 -16.49 10.75
N GLY A 95 -12.58 -17.63 10.05
CA GLY A 95 -13.71 -18.01 9.20
C GLY A 95 -13.84 -17.16 7.93
N ASN A 96 -15.07 -17.01 7.45
CA ASN A 96 -15.35 -16.40 6.14
C ASN A 96 -15.40 -14.86 6.20
N PRO A 97 -14.51 -14.13 5.50
CA PRO A 97 -14.47 -12.66 5.52
C PRO A 97 -15.74 -11.97 5.04
N LYS A 98 -16.61 -12.65 4.28
CA LYS A 98 -17.91 -12.09 3.86
C LYS A 98 -18.80 -11.68 5.03
N ASN A 99 -18.58 -12.24 6.22
CA ASN A 99 -19.28 -11.90 7.46
C ASN A 99 -18.50 -10.94 8.37
N GLY A 100 -17.31 -10.53 7.92
CA GLY A 100 -16.42 -9.65 8.66
C GLY A 100 -16.70 -8.18 8.38
N GLU A 101 -15.69 -7.35 8.65
CA GLU A 101 -15.76 -5.89 8.52
C GLU A 101 -15.08 -5.39 7.26
N VAL A 102 -15.52 -4.23 6.78
CA VAL A 102 -14.88 -3.54 5.65
C VAL A 102 -13.70 -2.75 6.18
N VAL A 103 -12.50 -3.06 5.71
CA VAL A 103 -11.24 -2.41 6.12
C VAL A 103 -10.69 -1.43 5.09
N ALA A 104 -11.12 -1.55 3.82
CA ALA A 104 -10.79 -0.59 2.77
C ALA A 104 -11.84 -0.55 1.67
N THR A 105 -11.82 0.54 0.90
CA THR A 105 -12.64 0.72 -0.30
C THR A 105 -11.81 1.35 -1.40
N GLY A 106 -12.08 1.02 -2.65
CA GLY A 106 -11.44 1.66 -3.80
C GLY A 106 -12.31 1.67 -5.04
N VAL A 107 -11.74 2.19 -6.13
CA VAL A 107 -12.41 2.38 -7.41
C VAL A 107 -11.80 1.47 -8.46
N ILE A 108 -12.65 0.81 -9.24
CA ILE A 108 -12.30 0.10 -10.47
C ILE A 108 -12.66 1.04 -11.62
N GLY A 109 -11.64 1.44 -12.39
CA GLY A 109 -11.82 2.31 -13.55
C GLY A 109 -12.66 1.65 -14.64
N ALA A 110 -12.98 2.41 -15.69
CA ALA A 110 -13.61 1.84 -16.87
C ALA A 110 -12.60 0.94 -17.61
N LEU A 111 -12.86 -0.36 -17.66
CA LEU A 111 -12.02 -1.34 -18.33
C LEU A 111 -12.58 -1.72 -19.71
N ALA A 112 -11.71 -1.73 -20.71
CA ALA A 112 -11.98 -2.30 -22.03
C ALA A 112 -12.19 -3.83 -21.95
N PRO A 113 -12.74 -4.48 -23.00
CA PRO A 113 -12.83 -5.94 -23.06
C PRO A 113 -11.45 -6.60 -22.91
N GLY A 114 -11.32 -7.50 -21.94
CA GLY A 114 -10.09 -8.22 -21.61
C GLY A 114 -9.08 -7.42 -20.78
N GLU A 115 -9.33 -6.15 -20.49
CA GLU A 115 -8.47 -5.33 -19.65
C GLU A 115 -8.62 -5.71 -18.17
N SER A 116 -7.51 -5.61 -17.43
CA SER A 116 -7.41 -5.95 -16.03
C SER A 116 -6.96 -4.76 -15.19
N GLN A 117 -7.36 -4.73 -13.93
CA GLN A 117 -6.85 -3.80 -12.93
C GLN A 117 -6.43 -4.58 -11.69
N GLU A 118 -5.27 -4.22 -11.14
CA GLU A 118 -4.84 -4.71 -9.83
C GLU A 118 -5.47 -3.85 -8.72
N LEU A 119 -6.06 -4.52 -7.73
CA LEU A 119 -6.64 -3.91 -6.55
C LEU A 119 -5.72 -4.22 -5.37
N THR A 120 -5.31 -3.22 -4.62
CA THR A 120 -4.36 -3.38 -3.51
C THR A 120 -4.92 -2.83 -2.21
N PHE A 121 -4.55 -3.46 -1.11
CA PHE A 121 -4.76 -2.96 0.24
C PHE A 121 -3.43 -3.00 0.97
N THR A 122 -2.86 -1.83 1.24
CA THR A 122 -1.53 -1.66 1.84
C THR A 122 -1.62 -0.81 3.12
N PRO A 123 -2.15 -1.38 4.22
CA PRO A 123 -2.17 -0.70 5.51
C PRO A 123 -0.74 -0.56 6.06
N ALA A 124 -0.55 0.34 7.03
CA ALA A 124 0.73 0.45 7.74
C ALA A 124 1.11 -0.86 8.48
N VAL A 125 0.11 -1.60 8.95
CA VAL A 125 0.27 -2.93 9.55
C VAL A 125 -0.83 -3.84 8.99
N LEU A 126 -0.47 -4.94 8.34
CA LEU A 126 -1.42 -5.93 7.85
C LEU A 126 -1.74 -6.93 8.96
N GLU A 127 -2.89 -6.77 9.60
CA GLU A 127 -3.30 -7.64 10.70
C GLU A 127 -3.52 -9.09 10.24
N GLN A 128 -3.23 -10.07 11.10
CA GLN A 128 -3.60 -11.47 10.85
C GLN A 128 -5.10 -11.59 10.56
N GLY A 129 -5.47 -12.50 9.67
CA GLY A 129 -6.85 -12.88 9.47
C GLY A 129 -7.11 -13.35 8.05
N ASN A 130 -8.38 -13.54 7.75
CA ASN A 130 -8.83 -13.85 6.40
C ASN A 130 -9.35 -12.58 5.74
N TYR A 131 -8.94 -12.35 4.50
CA TYR A 131 -9.33 -11.19 3.70
C TYR A 131 -10.02 -11.61 2.40
N MET A 132 -10.93 -10.78 1.91
CA MET A 132 -11.55 -10.94 0.59
C MET A 132 -11.81 -9.59 -0.07
N PHE A 133 -11.58 -9.53 -1.38
CA PHE A 133 -12.03 -8.41 -2.20
C PHE A 133 -13.46 -8.67 -2.67
N LYS A 134 -14.30 -7.65 -2.58
CA LYS A 134 -15.66 -7.63 -3.11
C LYS A 134 -15.76 -6.51 -4.12
N ALA A 135 -16.03 -6.85 -5.37
CA ALA A 135 -16.26 -5.86 -6.41
C ALA A 135 -17.75 -5.81 -6.78
N TYR A 136 -18.19 -4.63 -7.21
CA TYR A 136 -19.55 -4.41 -7.69
C TYR A 136 -19.55 -4.42 -9.22
N GLN A 137 -20.49 -5.15 -9.83
CA GLN A 137 -20.73 -5.07 -11.26
C GLN A 137 -21.35 -3.72 -11.62
N ARG A 138 -21.22 -3.31 -12.89
CA ARG A 138 -21.86 -2.10 -13.40
C ARG A 138 -23.40 -2.19 -13.31
N PRO A 139 -24.10 -1.05 -13.16
CA PRO A 139 -25.55 -1.02 -13.06
C PRO A 139 -26.26 -1.75 -14.21
N GLY A 140 -27.24 -2.59 -13.88
CA GLY A 140 -28.04 -3.34 -14.85
C GLY A 140 -27.48 -4.70 -15.24
N HIS A 141 -26.30 -5.10 -14.74
CA HIS A 141 -25.75 -6.44 -14.95
C HIS A 141 -26.76 -7.54 -14.53
N PRO A 142 -26.96 -8.60 -15.34
CA PRO A 142 -28.03 -9.58 -15.15
C PRO A 142 -27.80 -10.56 -13.99
N GLY A 143 -26.55 -10.68 -13.51
CA GLY A 143 -26.20 -11.52 -12.36
C GLY A 143 -26.50 -10.90 -10.99
N THR A 144 -25.81 -11.37 -9.96
CA THR A 144 -25.96 -10.93 -8.55
C THR A 144 -25.57 -9.47 -8.30
N GLY A 145 -24.89 -8.83 -9.25
CA GLY A 145 -24.41 -7.44 -9.12
C GLY A 145 -23.15 -7.29 -8.28
N VAL A 146 -22.71 -8.35 -7.58
CA VAL A 146 -21.50 -8.38 -6.77
C VAL A 146 -20.74 -9.68 -7.01
N LEU A 147 -19.42 -9.58 -6.93
CA LEU A 147 -18.49 -10.70 -7.04
C LEU A 147 -17.47 -10.63 -5.90
N TRP A 148 -16.93 -11.79 -5.54
CA TRP A 148 -15.97 -11.95 -4.46
C TRP A 148 -14.73 -12.64 -5.02
N SER A 149 -13.54 -12.22 -4.60
CA SER A 149 -12.30 -12.97 -4.81
C SER A 149 -12.34 -14.29 -4.05
N ASP A 150 -11.29 -15.10 -4.16
CA ASP A 150 -11.04 -16.13 -3.14
C ASP A 150 -10.51 -15.48 -1.85
N SER A 151 -10.50 -16.25 -0.76
CA SER A 151 -9.98 -15.80 0.53
C SER A 151 -8.46 -15.75 0.50
N ILE A 152 -7.90 -14.66 1.02
CA ILE A 152 -6.46 -14.49 1.28
C ILE A 152 -6.28 -14.67 2.78
N THR A 153 -5.61 -15.74 3.21
CA THR A 153 -5.29 -15.96 4.62
C THR A 153 -3.94 -15.31 4.92
N VAL A 154 -3.97 -14.29 5.76
CA VAL A 154 -2.78 -13.73 6.39
C VAL A 154 -2.61 -14.49 7.70
N GLU A 155 -1.65 -15.39 7.74
CA GLU A 155 -1.31 -16.13 8.96
C GLU A 155 -0.39 -15.27 9.83
N GLU A 156 -0.60 -15.33 11.15
CA GLU A 156 0.42 -14.92 12.11
C GLU A 156 1.59 -15.87 11.92
N THR A 157 2.77 -15.32 11.65
CA THR A 157 4.01 -16.07 11.65
C THR A 157 4.28 -16.52 13.07
N ARG A 158 3.68 -17.65 13.47
CA ARG A 158 3.93 -18.28 14.77
C ARG A 158 5.34 -18.83 14.76
N VAL A 159 6.27 -18.05 15.30
CA VAL A 159 7.51 -18.59 15.85
C VAL A 159 7.12 -19.19 17.19
N ASP A 160 7.07 -20.53 17.25
CA ASP A 160 6.80 -21.23 18.51
C ASP A 160 7.70 -20.70 19.62
N ALA A 161 7.07 -20.36 20.73
CA ALA A 161 7.69 -19.71 21.88
C ALA A 161 8.67 -20.65 22.59
N GLU A 162 9.90 -20.78 22.10
CA GLU A 162 11.06 -21.05 22.94
C GLU A 162 12.29 -20.22 22.50
N SER A 163 12.76 -19.43 23.47
CA SER A 163 13.89 -18.50 23.48
C SER A 163 13.63 -17.08 22.96
N ASN A 164 13.86 -16.12 23.86
CA ASN A 164 13.80 -14.68 23.65
C ASN A 164 14.79 -14.25 22.56
N GLN A 165 14.34 -14.07 21.32
CA GLN A 165 15.00 -13.22 20.30
C GLN A 165 13.92 -12.41 19.55
N PRO A 166 14.20 -11.15 19.15
CA PRO A 166 13.24 -10.22 18.56
C PRO A 166 12.83 -10.63 17.13
N GLU A 167 11.79 -9.98 16.59
CA GLU A 167 11.31 -10.07 15.20
C GLU A 167 12.46 -10.29 14.20
N ARG A 168 12.33 -11.29 13.31
CA ARG A 168 13.39 -11.65 12.35
C ARG A 168 13.72 -10.43 11.50
N PRO A 169 14.93 -9.84 11.61
CA PRO A 169 15.28 -8.66 10.84
C PRO A 169 15.35 -9.03 9.34
N PHE A 170 15.25 -8.02 8.49
CA PHE A 170 15.31 -8.20 7.03
C PHE A 170 16.60 -8.90 6.57
N ASP A 171 17.69 -8.78 7.34
CA ASP A 171 18.94 -9.48 7.15
C ASP A 171 18.76 -10.99 6.95
N GLN A 172 17.93 -11.64 7.78
CA GLN A 172 17.69 -13.07 7.75
C GLN A 172 16.77 -13.46 6.58
N TYR A 173 15.87 -12.56 6.17
CA TYR A 173 15.01 -12.79 5.00
C TYR A 173 15.81 -12.74 3.70
N PHE A 174 16.71 -11.76 3.58
CA PHE A 174 17.60 -11.63 2.45
C PHE A 174 18.86 -12.48 2.58
N ASN A 175 19.07 -13.18 3.70
CA ASN A 175 20.33 -13.89 3.99
C ASN A 175 21.54 -13.01 3.64
N SER A 176 21.53 -11.79 4.20
CA SER A 176 22.55 -10.79 3.93
C SER A 176 23.74 -10.91 4.86
N ASP A 177 24.84 -10.29 4.43
CA ASP A 177 26.06 -10.07 5.19
C ASP A 177 26.67 -8.77 4.67
N VAL A 178 26.81 -7.78 5.55
CA VAL A 178 27.49 -6.51 5.28
C VAL A 178 28.81 -6.49 6.05
N GLN A 179 29.91 -6.30 5.33
CA GLN A 179 31.25 -6.19 5.90
C GLN A 179 32.00 -5.06 5.19
N GLY A 180 32.17 -3.94 5.89
CA GLY A 180 32.72 -2.71 5.32
C GLY A 180 31.95 -2.27 4.08
N GLY A 181 32.70 -1.98 3.02
CA GLY A 181 32.16 -1.57 1.72
C GLY A 181 31.65 -2.71 0.85
N THR A 182 31.36 -3.89 1.41
CA THR A 182 30.83 -5.04 0.66
C THR A 182 29.55 -5.55 1.30
N ALA A 183 28.52 -5.77 0.49
CA ALA A 183 27.30 -6.44 0.93
C ALA A 183 27.00 -7.64 0.03
N THR A 184 26.69 -8.78 0.64
CA THR A 184 26.10 -9.94 -0.05
C THR A 184 24.67 -10.11 0.43
N PHE A 185 23.75 -10.42 -0.48
CA PHE A 185 22.35 -10.69 -0.13
C PHE A 185 21.71 -11.59 -1.18
N THR A 186 20.60 -12.23 -0.83
CA THR A 186 19.83 -13.15 -1.65
C THR A 186 18.41 -12.65 -1.76
N VAL A 187 17.97 -12.35 -2.98
CA VAL A 187 16.55 -12.09 -3.26
C VAL A 187 15.86 -13.45 -3.38
N PRO A 188 14.88 -13.77 -2.52
CA PRO A 188 14.20 -15.06 -2.60
C PRO A 188 13.46 -15.29 -3.92
N GLU A 189 13.29 -16.56 -4.28
CA GLU A 189 12.43 -16.94 -5.41
C GLU A 189 10.97 -16.53 -5.14
N GLY A 190 10.28 -16.07 -6.17
CA GLY A 190 8.85 -15.73 -6.10
C GLY A 190 8.52 -14.26 -5.79
N ILE A 191 9.48 -13.43 -5.34
CA ILE A 191 9.23 -12.00 -5.05
C ILE A 191 9.36 -11.11 -6.30
N GLY A 192 9.89 -11.66 -7.40
CA GLY A 192 10.17 -10.88 -8.60
C GLY A 192 11.36 -9.95 -8.40
N LYS A 193 11.28 -8.76 -8.99
CA LYS A 193 12.36 -7.77 -8.97
C LYS A 193 12.10 -6.71 -7.91
N ILE A 194 13.12 -6.39 -7.11
CA ILE A 194 13.05 -5.38 -6.05
C ILE A 194 14.19 -4.37 -6.20
N GLU A 195 13.96 -3.13 -5.82
CA GLU A 195 15.00 -2.10 -5.77
C GLU A 195 15.70 -2.16 -4.40
N ILE A 196 17.02 -2.28 -4.40
CA ILE A 196 17.85 -2.28 -3.21
C ILE A 196 18.97 -1.25 -3.42
N SER A 197 19.27 -0.53 -2.36
CA SER A 197 20.41 0.37 -2.27
C SER A 197 21.41 -0.14 -1.23
N PHE A 198 22.69 0.01 -1.53
CA PHE A 198 23.78 -0.16 -0.59
C PHE A 198 24.59 1.13 -0.58
N SER A 199 24.67 1.79 0.56
CA SER A 199 25.31 3.10 0.69
C SER A 199 26.35 3.09 1.80
N SER A 200 27.44 3.82 1.59
CA SER A 200 28.35 4.23 2.66
C SER A 200 28.04 5.66 3.09
N TYR A 201 28.14 5.92 4.38
CA TYR A 201 27.88 7.19 5.02
C TYR A 201 29.10 7.66 5.78
N THR A 202 29.29 8.97 5.82
CA THR A 202 30.36 9.63 6.57
C THR A 202 29.79 10.52 7.66
N TYR A 203 30.55 10.64 8.75
CA TYR A 203 30.27 11.58 9.83
C TYR A 203 31.06 12.89 9.63
N PRO A 204 30.51 14.04 10.03
CA PRO A 204 31.24 15.30 10.04
C PRO A 204 32.48 15.23 10.94
N GLU A 205 33.50 16.03 10.63
CA GLU A 205 34.73 16.08 11.41
C GLU A 205 34.46 16.35 12.90
N GLY A 206 35.06 15.53 13.77
CA GLY A 206 34.91 15.65 15.22
C GLY A 206 33.66 14.99 15.81
N VAL A 207 32.77 14.42 14.99
CA VAL A 207 31.66 13.58 15.46
C VAL A 207 32.19 12.18 15.75
N ILE A 208 31.92 11.70 16.95
CA ILE A 208 32.23 10.33 17.37
C ILE A 208 30.89 9.59 17.47
N PRO A 209 30.65 8.57 16.61
CA PRO A 209 29.41 7.81 16.67
C PRO A 209 29.30 7.02 17.96
N GLN A 210 28.06 6.85 18.41
CA GLN A 210 27.71 5.96 19.52
C GLN A 210 27.72 4.50 19.06
N GLU A 211 27.53 3.57 20.00
CA GLU A 211 27.53 2.12 19.75
C GLU A 211 26.50 1.70 18.68
N ASP A 212 25.46 2.51 18.46
CA ASP A 212 24.39 2.29 17.49
C ASP A 212 24.52 3.13 16.20
N GLY A 213 25.63 3.86 15.99
CA GLY A 213 25.82 4.73 14.82
C GLY A 213 25.20 6.14 14.95
N LYS A 214 24.61 6.49 16.09
CA LYS A 214 24.10 7.86 16.29
C LYS A 214 25.22 8.88 16.43
N PRO A 215 25.03 10.15 16.00
CA PRO A 215 23.79 10.72 15.42
C PRO A 215 23.64 10.41 13.93
N TYR A 216 22.48 9.88 13.54
CA TYR A 216 22.20 9.49 12.15
C TYR A 216 21.99 10.72 11.26
N GLU A 217 21.29 11.73 11.76
CA GLU A 217 20.93 12.96 11.05
C GLU A 217 22.12 13.78 10.56
N ASN A 218 23.30 13.51 11.11
CA ASN A 218 24.54 14.16 10.70
C ASN A 218 25.27 13.39 9.59
N GLN A 219 24.82 12.18 9.27
CA GLN A 219 25.44 11.33 8.27
C GLN A 219 25.05 11.76 6.86
N HIS A 220 26.04 11.73 5.96
CA HIS A 220 25.85 12.03 4.55
C HIS A 220 26.41 10.89 3.71
N VAL A 221 25.69 10.56 2.63
CA VAL A 221 26.14 9.52 1.69
C VAL A 221 27.51 9.90 1.11
N TYR A 222 28.42 8.94 1.12
CA TYR A 222 29.76 9.03 0.55
C TYR A 222 29.82 8.32 -0.80
N ASP A 223 29.34 7.08 -0.86
CA ASP A 223 29.15 6.32 -2.09
C ASP A 223 27.89 5.45 -2.00
N ASN A 224 27.35 5.06 -3.16
CA ASN A 224 26.12 4.28 -3.23
C ASN A 224 26.00 3.48 -4.53
N VAL A 225 25.45 2.27 -4.40
CA VAL A 225 24.90 1.49 -5.51
C VAL A 225 23.42 1.27 -5.29
N THR A 226 22.59 1.67 -6.26
CA THR A 226 21.16 1.38 -6.30
C THR A 226 20.83 0.67 -7.61
N GLU A 227 20.28 -0.54 -7.52
CA GLU A 227 19.81 -1.27 -8.69
C GLU A 227 18.55 -2.09 -8.38
N THR A 228 17.97 -2.65 -9.44
CA THR A 228 16.85 -3.59 -9.35
C THR A 228 17.37 -5.03 -9.45
N TYR A 229 17.21 -5.78 -8.36
CA TYR A 229 17.68 -7.16 -8.24
C TYR A 229 16.51 -8.14 -8.38
N GLY A 230 16.68 -9.15 -9.23
CA GLY A 230 15.78 -10.30 -9.31
C GLY A 230 16.22 -11.44 -8.39
N PRO A 231 15.49 -12.58 -8.37
CA PRO A 231 15.83 -13.71 -7.52
C PRO A 231 17.26 -14.21 -7.71
N GLY A 232 17.90 -14.60 -6.61
CA GLY A 232 19.29 -15.07 -6.59
C GLY A 232 20.18 -14.28 -5.63
N THR A 233 21.42 -14.73 -5.48
CA THR A 233 22.43 -14.09 -4.63
C THR A 233 23.21 -13.05 -5.42
N HIS A 234 23.37 -11.87 -4.81
CA HIS A 234 24.06 -10.71 -5.37
C HIS A 234 25.12 -10.23 -4.39
N THR A 235 26.17 -9.64 -4.94
CA THR A 235 27.21 -8.97 -4.16
C THR A 235 27.44 -7.59 -4.75
N VAL A 236 27.40 -6.58 -3.90
CA VAL A 236 27.55 -5.17 -4.25
C VAL A 236 28.66 -4.55 -3.42
N HIS A 237 29.25 -3.47 -3.94
CA HIS A 237 30.37 -2.79 -3.32
C HIS A 237 30.15 -1.29 -3.34
N VAL A 238 30.59 -0.62 -2.29
CA VAL A 238 30.71 0.84 -2.20
C VAL A 238 32.09 1.20 -1.69
N ASP A 239 32.58 2.36 -2.09
CA ASP A 239 33.79 2.92 -1.52
C ASP A 239 33.55 3.38 -0.08
N LEU A 240 34.56 3.22 0.77
CA LEU A 240 34.59 3.75 2.14
C LEU A 240 35.45 5.01 2.20
N PRO A 241 35.17 5.95 3.11
CA PRO A 241 36.04 7.11 3.30
C PRO A 241 37.45 6.68 3.76
N GLU A 242 38.47 7.36 3.24
CA GLU A 242 39.88 7.07 3.57
C GLU A 242 40.24 7.37 5.04
N SER A 243 39.44 8.19 5.73
CA SER A 243 39.66 8.54 7.13
C SER A 243 38.35 8.86 7.84
N GLY A 244 38.32 8.66 9.15
CA GLY A 244 37.16 8.95 9.99
C GLY A 244 36.20 7.77 10.12
N TYR A 245 35.08 8.03 10.78
CA TYR A 245 34.04 7.01 10.99
C TYR A 245 33.16 6.86 9.75
N TRP A 246 32.66 5.65 9.55
CA TRP A 246 31.72 5.32 8.49
C TRP A 246 30.65 4.36 8.97
N GLN A 247 29.54 4.34 8.25
CA GLN A 247 28.47 3.37 8.35
C GLN A 247 28.10 2.91 6.94
N THR A 248 27.84 1.63 6.75
CA THR A 248 27.30 1.10 5.50
C THR A 248 25.96 0.48 5.75
N ASP A 249 24.97 0.84 4.93
CA ASP A 249 23.59 0.36 5.07
C ASP A 249 23.15 -0.30 3.77
N LEU A 250 22.63 -1.53 3.88
CA LEU A 250 21.90 -2.23 2.84
C LEU A 250 20.40 -2.06 3.12
N TYR A 251 19.62 -1.54 2.18
CA TYR A 251 18.21 -1.23 2.43
C TYR A 251 17.34 -1.26 1.16
N LEU A 252 16.03 -1.42 1.37
CA LEU A 252 15.02 -1.42 0.30
C LEU A 252 14.75 -0.02 -0.23
N GLY A 253 14.61 0.09 -1.55
CA GLY A 253 14.19 1.31 -2.24
C GLY A 253 15.34 2.22 -2.68
N PRO A 254 15.04 3.50 -2.97
CA PRO A 254 15.99 4.43 -3.57
C PRO A 254 17.02 4.89 -2.55
N VAL A 255 18.15 5.42 -3.04
CA VAL A 255 19.21 5.99 -2.19
C VAL A 255 18.66 7.03 -1.21
N VAL A 256 19.10 6.92 0.04
CA VAL A 256 18.85 7.89 1.10
C VAL A 256 20.10 8.75 1.28
N GLU A 257 20.10 9.96 0.72
CA GLU A 257 21.29 10.84 0.74
C GLU A 257 21.62 11.38 2.14
N THR A 258 20.61 11.54 2.98
CA THR A 258 20.71 12.04 4.37
C THR A 258 19.75 11.29 5.26
N LEU A 259 20.22 10.80 6.41
CA LEU A 259 19.38 10.12 7.37
C LEU A 259 18.59 11.11 8.23
N THR A 260 17.51 10.65 8.85
CA THR A 260 16.76 11.41 9.87
C THR A 260 17.31 11.09 11.25
N GLU A 261 16.81 11.77 12.30
CA GLU A 261 17.15 11.44 13.70
C GLU A 261 16.83 9.97 14.07
N SER A 262 15.93 9.35 13.32
CA SER A 262 15.55 7.94 13.48
C SER A 262 16.34 6.98 12.59
N GLY A 263 17.27 7.46 11.77
CA GLY A 263 18.01 6.64 10.81
C GLY A 263 17.14 6.23 9.62
N HIS A 264 17.39 5.02 9.11
CA HIS A 264 16.50 4.31 8.18
C HIS A 264 15.24 3.82 8.90
N SER A 265 14.16 3.63 8.14
CA SER A 265 12.99 2.92 8.68
C SER A 265 13.39 1.48 9.01
N LEU A 266 12.88 0.95 10.13
CA LEU A 266 13.06 -0.46 10.48
C LEU A 266 12.48 -1.39 9.40
N ASP A 267 11.50 -0.90 8.64
CA ASP A 267 10.87 -1.63 7.54
C ASP A 267 11.62 -1.54 6.21
N SER A 268 12.77 -0.85 6.17
CA SER A 268 13.59 -0.70 4.96
C SER A 268 15.02 -1.15 5.15
N ILE A 269 15.59 -1.02 6.34
CA ILE A 269 16.96 -1.48 6.61
C ILE A 269 17.02 -3.01 6.53
N ILE A 270 17.93 -3.51 5.69
CA ILE A 270 18.20 -4.94 5.54
C ILE A 270 19.30 -5.32 6.51
N ASP A 271 20.45 -4.65 6.42
CA ASP A 271 21.65 -4.98 7.19
C ASP A 271 22.59 -3.78 7.19
N ALA A 272 23.51 -3.72 8.15
CA ALA A 272 24.43 -2.60 8.29
C ALA A 272 25.75 -3.00 8.95
N ASP A 273 26.80 -2.26 8.63
CA ASP A 273 28.07 -2.33 9.32
C ASP A 273 28.56 -0.91 9.64
N TYR A 274 29.46 -0.78 10.61
CA TYR A 274 30.04 0.49 10.99
C TYR A 274 31.47 0.31 11.47
N GLY A 275 32.29 1.33 11.20
CA GLY A 275 33.70 1.26 11.55
C GLY A 275 34.41 2.59 11.47
N ALA A 276 35.73 2.52 11.55
CA ALA A 276 36.62 3.67 11.42
C ALA A 276 37.76 3.34 10.47
N ALA A 277 38.04 4.26 9.55
CA ALA A 277 39.24 4.24 8.74
C ALA A 277 40.36 5.02 9.47
N ASN A 278 41.55 4.41 9.54
CA ASN A 278 42.75 4.97 10.17
C ASN A 278 43.70 5.57 9.13
#